data_AF-A0A6J1CQK8-F1
#
_entry.id   AF-A0A6J1CQK8-F1
#
_cell.length_a   1.000
_cell.length_b   1.000
_cell.length_c   1.000
_cell.angle_alpha   90.00
_cell.angle_beta   90.00
_cell.angle_gamma   90.00
#
_symmetry.space_group_name_H-M   'P 1'
#
loop_
_entity.id
_entity.type
_entity.pdbx_description
1 polymer ?
#
loop_
_entity_poly.entity_id
_entity_poly.type
_entity_poly.pdbx_seq_one_letter_code
_entity_poly.pdbx_strand_id
1 'polypeptide(L)'
;MAETSEETQRLKRIAAAAYDYDNDSRWADYWSNILIPPNLVSRSDVIDHFKRKFYQRHIDPDLVVQTVSFSSLPSQSARQSAPSPPTNDQTQAQSSGSTTGNSGTSTTTDSNPTSQHLCLHMILFSINAWVLIVALFAMLPMVPKNLSHRAFRLSFMGTTFSSLFSLLISCGAPKALDMQALEVYFQSVVATKAFVYFIYCLTFVASNLCLKFALIPIICGTIEQIAKFLRRSFPRSLFYRKCLERPCAWVESNTTTLSLLSSNVEIALGFLLIISLFSWQRNFVLTFMYWQLLRLMYHFPMTAGYHQSGWAKVGRKVNPFVSRFLPFLKPSLSAAERWWIRR
;
A
#
# COMPACT_ATOMS: atom_id res chain seq x y z
N MET A 1 38.94 8.23 39.16
CA MET A 1 37.70 9.05 39.12
C MET A 1 36.73 8.62 38.01
N ALA A 2 37.16 7.88 36.97
CA ALA A 2 36.25 7.36 35.92
C ALA A 2 35.53 6.04 36.31
N GLU A 3 36.20 5.14 37.04
CA GLU A 3 35.63 3.83 37.43
C GLU A 3 34.38 3.94 38.31
N THR A 4 34.36 4.91 39.23
CA THR A 4 33.21 5.21 40.09
C THR A 4 31.96 5.65 39.32
N SER A 5 32.13 6.26 38.13
CA SER A 5 31.02 6.70 37.28
C SER A 5 30.38 5.53 36.53
N GLU A 6 31.18 4.59 36.04
CA GLU A 6 30.68 3.41 35.34
C GLU A 6 29.95 2.43 36.27
N GLU A 7 30.48 2.24 37.49
CA GLU A 7 29.84 1.40 38.50
C GLU A 7 28.47 1.98 38.93
N THR A 8 28.40 3.30 39.09
CA THR A 8 27.14 4.00 39.36
C THR A 8 26.12 3.79 38.23
N GLN A 9 26.54 3.88 36.97
CA GLN A 9 25.67 3.62 35.82
C GLN A 9 25.25 2.15 35.70
N ARG A 10 26.11 1.20 36.09
CA ARG A 10 25.74 -0.22 36.15
C ARG A 10 24.66 -0.48 37.20
N LEU A 11 24.79 0.10 38.39
CA LEU A 11 23.79 -0.02 39.46
C LEU A 11 22.43 0.57 39.04
N LYS A 12 22.43 1.73 38.37
CA LYS A 12 21.20 2.34 37.83
C LYS A 12 20.50 1.47 36.77
N ARG A 13 21.26 0.74 35.94
CA ARG A 13 20.68 -0.21 34.95
C ARG A 13 20.07 -1.44 35.62
N ILE A 14 20.68 -1.94 36.70
CA ILE A 14 20.14 -3.05 37.48
C ILE A 14 18.84 -2.62 38.17
N ALA A 15 18.81 -1.42 38.76
CA ALA A 15 17.59 -0.84 39.33
C ALA A 15 16.48 -0.67 38.28
N ALA A 16 16.82 -0.18 37.09
CA ALA A 16 15.86 -0.08 35.99
C ALA A 16 15.33 -1.45 35.52
N ALA A 17 16.14 -2.51 35.55
CA ALA A 17 15.69 -3.85 35.18
C ALA A 17 14.78 -4.49 36.24
N ALA A 18 14.97 -4.14 37.52
CA ALA A 18 14.20 -4.66 38.64
C ALA A 18 12.92 -3.86 38.94
N TYR A 19 12.67 -2.76 38.21
CA TYR A 19 11.46 -1.95 38.40
C TYR A 19 10.20 -2.70 37.95
N ASP A 20 9.12 -2.55 38.72
CA ASP A 20 7.83 -3.19 38.43
C ASP A 20 7.01 -2.36 37.43
N TYR A 21 7.29 -2.55 36.15
CA TYR A 21 6.63 -1.84 35.06
C TYR A 21 5.16 -2.26 34.87
N ASP A 22 4.79 -3.49 35.27
CA ASP A 22 3.46 -4.03 34.99
C ASP A 22 2.39 -3.41 35.91
N ASN A 23 2.81 -2.89 37.07
CA ASN A 23 1.94 -2.21 38.03
C ASN A 23 1.89 -0.68 37.83
N ASP A 24 2.70 -0.12 36.93
CA ASP A 24 2.74 1.33 36.65
C ASP A 24 1.79 1.70 35.49
N SER A 25 0.71 2.42 35.79
CA SER A 25 -0.27 2.84 34.78
C SER A 25 0.35 3.73 33.68
N ARG A 26 1.44 4.45 33.98
CA ARG A 26 2.14 5.30 33.01
C ARG A 26 2.93 4.48 31.99
N TRP A 27 3.36 3.27 32.36
CA TRP A 27 4.04 2.36 31.44
C TRP A 27 3.10 1.86 30.35
N ALA A 28 1.86 1.48 30.71
CA ALA A 28 0.85 1.05 29.74
C ALA A 28 0.51 2.15 28.72
N ASP A 29 0.31 3.39 29.20
CA ASP A 29 0.08 4.56 28.35
C ASP A 29 1.30 4.87 27.47
N TYR A 30 2.51 4.78 28.02
CA TYR A 30 3.74 4.97 27.25
C TYR A 30 3.89 3.91 26.15
N TRP A 31 3.71 2.64 26.49
CA TRP A 31 3.88 1.50 25.59
C TRP A 31 2.90 1.53 24.40
N SER A 32 1.64 1.89 24.66
CA SER A 32 0.61 1.99 23.60
C SER A 32 0.88 3.11 22.58
N ASN A 33 1.64 4.14 22.96
CA ASN A 33 2.00 5.27 22.10
C ASN A 33 3.29 5.02 21.29
N ILE A 34 4.06 3.96 21.57
CA ILE A 34 5.28 3.64 20.83
C ILE A 34 4.91 2.83 19.58
N LEU A 35 5.17 3.40 18.41
CA LEU A 35 5.04 2.71 17.12
C LEU A 35 6.26 1.79 16.89
N ILE A 36 6.17 0.55 17.36
CA ILE A 36 7.16 -0.50 17.09
C ILE A 36 6.70 -1.32 15.87
N PRO A 37 7.56 -1.51 14.84
CA PRO A 37 7.26 -2.41 13.73
C PRO A 37 6.90 -3.83 14.24
N PRO A 38 5.86 -4.50 13.70
CA PRO A 38 5.35 -5.77 14.25
C PRO A 38 6.39 -6.90 14.35
N ASN A 39 7.41 -6.87 13.49
CA ASN A 39 8.54 -7.81 13.46
C ASN A 39 9.57 -7.60 14.58
N LEU A 40 9.47 -6.50 15.33
CA LEU A 40 10.40 -6.13 16.41
C LEU A 40 9.74 -6.14 17.80
N VAL A 41 8.41 -6.22 17.88
CA VAL A 41 7.63 -6.20 19.14
C VAL A 41 7.91 -7.42 20.01
N SER A 42 8.18 -8.59 19.42
CA SER A 42 8.44 -9.84 20.15
C SER A 42 9.86 -9.97 20.68
N ARG A 43 10.76 -9.04 20.35
CA ARG A 43 12.17 -9.09 20.74
C ARG A 43 12.37 -8.48 22.13
N SER A 44 12.94 -9.27 23.05
CA SER A 44 13.21 -8.84 24.43
C SER A 44 14.17 -7.65 24.51
N ASP A 45 15.16 -7.56 23.60
CA ASP A 45 16.11 -6.44 23.57
C ASP A 45 15.46 -5.09 23.23
N VAL A 46 14.39 -5.12 22.43
CA VAL A 46 13.62 -3.92 22.06
C VAL A 46 12.74 -3.47 23.22
N ILE A 47 12.08 -4.43 23.89
CA ILE A 47 11.26 -4.15 25.08
C ILE A 47 12.13 -3.55 26.19
N ASP A 48 13.30 -4.14 26.46
CA ASP A 48 14.22 -3.67 27.49
C ASP A 48 14.78 -2.27 27.19
N HIS A 49 15.00 -1.94 25.92
CA HIS A 49 15.42 -0.59 25.52
C HIS A 49 14.35 0.46 25.87
N PHE A 50 13.09 0.18 25.55
CA PHE A 50 11.99 1.09 25.84
C PHE A 50 11.66 1.15 27.33
N LYS A 51 11.81 0.05 28.09
CA LYS A 51 11.74 0.06 29.56
C LYS A 51 12.78 1.00 30.17
N ARG A 52 14.04 0.90 29.72
CA ARG A 52 15.12 1.81 30.17
C ARG A 52 14.86 3.27 29.77
N LYS A 53 14.28 3.51 28.59
CA LYS A 53 13.91 4.86 28.13
C LYS A 53 12.75 5.46 28.92
N PHE A 54 11.78 4.64 29.31
CA PHE A 54 10.72 5.04 30.23
C PHE A 54 11.28 5.36 31.61
N TYR A 55 12.13 4.48 32.16
CA TYR A 55 12.78 4.68 33.46
C TYR A 55 13.63 5.95 33.48
N GLN A 56 14.37 6.22 32.40
CA GLN A 56 15.11 7.48 32.24
C GLN A 56 14.19 8.69 32.26
N ARG A 57 13.03 8.62 31.59
CA ARG A 57 12.12 9.76 31.44
C ARG A 57 11.30 10.06 32.69
N HIS A 58 10.96 9.04 33.48
CA HIS A 58 9.98 9.16 34.56
C HIS A 58 10.54 8.90 35.97
N ILE A 59 11.72 8.31 36.12
CA ILE A 59 12.28 7.91 37.43
C ILE A 59 13.68 8.47 37.64
N ASP A 60 14.64 8.16 36.77
CA ASP A 60 16.04 8.59 36.91
C ASP A 60 16.59 9.22 35.61
N PRO A 61 16.53 10.56 35.48
CA PRO A 61 17.00 11.27 34.27
C PRO A 61 18.51 11.13 34.02
N ASP A 62 19.29 10.76 35.03
CA ASP A 62 20.74 10.58 34.93
C ASP A 62 21.14 9.17 34.44
N LEU A 63 20.16 8.29 34.17
CA LEU A 63 20.41 6.99 33.55
C LEU A 63 20.79 7.17 32.07
N VAL A 64 22.02 6.80 31.70
CA VAL A 64 22.46 6.83 30.31
C VAL A 64 22.01 5.56 29.59
N VAL A 65 20.96 5.69 28.76
CA VAL A 65 20.43 4.59 27.93
C VAL A 65 21.28 4.47 26.66
N GLN A 66 21.87 3.29 26.43
CA GLN A 66 22.54 3.00 25.17
C GLN A 66 21.54 3.07 24.01
N THR A 67 21.87 3.88 23.00
CA THR A 67 21.18 3.87 21.70
C THR A 67 21.35 2.50 21.07
N VAL A 68 20.25 1.75 20.96
CA VAL A 68 20.23 0.56 20.10
C VAL A 68 20.39 1.09 18.68
N SER A 69 21.54 0.86 18.09
CA SER A 69 21.81 1.21 16.70
C SER A 69 20.89 0.38 15.81
N PHE A 70 19.73 0.92 15.46
CA PHE A 70 18.93 0.45 14.34
C PHE A 70 19.62 0.85 13.02
N SER A 71 20.84 0.34 12.82
CA SER A 71 21.70 0.65 11.68
C SER A 71 21.26 -0.11 10.45
N SER A 72 20.23 0.39 9.76
CA SER A 72 20.19 0.33 8.31
C SER A 72 19.24 1.40 7.78
N LEU A 73 19.65 2.67 7.80
CA LEU A 73 19.24 3.68 6.81
C LEU A 73 20.24 4.86 6.84
N PRO A 74 20.81 5.29 5.70
CA PRO A 74 21.92 6.24 5.67
C PRO A 74 21.42 7.68 5.81
N SER A 75 21.98 8.41 6.78
CA SER A 75 21.83 9.87 6.89
C SER A 75 23.17 10.55 6.61
N GLN A 76 23.13 11.46 5.62
CA GLN A 76 23.87 12.72 5.49
C GLN A 76 25.17 12.86 6.28
N SER A 77 26.30 12.85 5.57
CA SER A 77 27.58 13.29 6.13
C SER A 77 27.80 14.76 5.77
N ALA A 78 27.79 15.61 6.80
CA ALA A 78 28.33 16.96 6.76
C ALA A 78 29.84 16.90 7.04
N ARG A 79 30.61 17.27 6.02
CA ARG A 79 31.85 18.08 6.03
C ARG A 79 32.93 17.76 7.09
N GLN A 80 34.07 17.23 6.63
CA GLN A 80 35.39 17.61 7.16
C GLN A 80 36.45 17.69 6.04
N SER A 81 37.32 18.68 6.22
CA SER A 81 38.31 19.22 5.29
C SER A 81 39.67 18.52 5.43
N ALA A 82 40.41 18.32 4.32
CA ALA A 82 41.89 18.18 4.30
C ALA A 82 42.40 18.28 2.82
N PRO A 83 43.72 18.42 2.54
CA PRO A 83 44.28 19.57 1.80
C PRO A 83 44.76 19.25 0.37
N SER A 84 45.03 20.32 -0.39
CA SER A 84 45.54 20.34 -1.76
C SER A 84 46.93 19.71 -1.93
N PRO A 85 47.24 19.06 -3.07
CA PRO A 85 48.60 18.88 -3.55
C PRO A 85 48.95 19.85 -4.71
N PRO A 86 50.24 20.14 -4.93
CA PRO A 86 50.69 21.22 -5.81
C PRO A 86 50.83 20.79 -7.28
N THR A 87 50.75 21.83 -8.12
CA THR A 87 51.15 21.94 -9.52
C THR A 87 52.49 21.25 -9.84
N ASN A 88 52.52 20.50 -10.94
CA ASN A 88 53.72 20.41 -11.77
C ASN A 88 53.33 20.27 -13.24
N ASP A 89 53.80 21.24 -14.02
CA ASP A 89 53.81 21.28 -15.47
C ASP A 89 54.73 20.17 -16.02
N GLN A 90 54.26 19.43 -17.03
CA GLN A 90 55.12 19.07 -18.16
C GLN A 90 54.32 18.66 -19.39
N THR A 91 54.83 19.17 -20.51
CA THR A 91 54.28 19.28 -21.84
C THR A 91 54.50 18.02 -22.69
N GLN A 92 53.64 17.84 -23.71
CA GLN A 92 53.99 17.34 -25.05
C GLN A 92 53.92 15.82 -25.33
N ALA A 93 52.94 15.39 -26.13
CA ALA A 93 53.12 14.89 -27.51
C ALA A 93 51.87 14.14 -28.04
N GLN A 94 51.51 14.42 -29.30
CA GLN A 94 50.44 13.78 -30.10
C GLN A 94 50.89 12.41 -30.66
N SER A 95 49.95 11.45 -30.83
CA SER A 95 49.77 10.70 -32.09
C SER A 95 48.61 9.69 -32.04
N SER A 96 48.02 9.49 -33.22
CA SER A 96 46.87 8.65 -33.57
C SER A 96 47.21 7.15 -33.69
N GLY A 97 46.22 6.25 -33.55
CA GLY A 97 46.28 4.92 -34.19
C GLY A 97 45.65 3.72 -33.46
N SER A 98 44.36 3.47 -33.77
CA SER A 98 43.65 2.19 -33.97
C SER A 98 44.15 0.81 -33.45
N THR A 99 43.17 0.13 -32.79
CA THR A 99 42.72 -1.29 -32.88
C THR A 99 43.40 -2.45 -32.12
N THR A 100 42.48 -3.25 -31.54
CA THR A 100 42.45 -4.70 -31.23
C THR A 100 43.08 -5.22 -29.93
N GLY A 101 42.24 -5.81 -29.06
CA GLY A 101 42.63 -6.60 -27.91
C GLY A 101 41.44 -7.13 -27.11
N ASN A 102 41.19 -8.43 -27.22
CA ASN A 102 40.02 -9.21 -26.79
C ASN A 102 39.73 -9.29 -25.27
N SER A 103 38.45 -9.58 -25.00
CA SER A 103 37.92 -10.50 -23.98
C SER A 103 38.39 -10.38 -22.53
N GLY A 104 37.60 -9.66 -21.74
CA GLY A 104 37.52 -9.82 -20.29
C GLY A 104 36.06 -10.06 -19.88
N THR A 105 35.67 -11.32 -19.79
CA THR A 105 34.41 -11.76 -19.18
C THR A 105 34.46 -11.46 -17.70
N SER A 106 33.76 -10.43 -17.24
CA SER A 106 33.43 -10.24 -15.83
C SER A 106 31.91 -10.25 -15.67
N THR A 107 31.37 -11.46 -15.69
CA THR A 107 30.15 -11.84 -14.98
C THR A 107 30.34 -11.59 -13.49
N THR A 108 29.66 -10.58 -12.98
CA THR A 108 28.96 -10.53 -11.68
C THR A 108 28.42 -9.12 -11.52
N THR A 109 27.23 -8.89 -12.06
CA THR A 109 26.39 -7.76 -11.68
C THR A 109 25.99 -7.96 -10.22
N ASP A 110 26.80 -7.44 -9.30
CA ASP A 110 26.36 -7.11 -7.94
C ASP A 110 25.29 -6.02 -8.04
N SER A 111 24.09 -6.48 -8.36
CA SER A 111 22.92 -5.66 -8.48
C SER A 111 22.48 -5.30 -7.07
N ASN A 112 22.94 -4.13 -6.64
CA ASN A 112 22.59 -3.50 -5.37
C ASN A 112 21.07 -3.63 -5.14
N PRO A 113 20.59 -4.34 -4.10
CA PRO A 113 19.16 -4.69 -3.95
C PRO A 113 18.26 -3.45 -3.91
N THR A 114 18.82 -2.31 -3.50
CA THR A 114 18.17 -1.00 -3.48
C THR A 114 17.84 -0.46 -4.88
N SER A 115 18.70 -0.70 -5.88
CA SER A 115 18.49 -0.22 -7.26
C SER A 115 17.42 -1.04 -7.98
N GLN A 116 17.39 -2.36 -7.74
CA GLN A 116 16.35 -3.24 -8.26
C GLN A 116 14.97 -2.90 -7.70
N HIS A 117 14.87 -2.70 -6.39
CA HIS A 117 13.62 -2.32 -5.75
C HIS A 117 13.09 -0.97 -6.28
N LEU A 118 13.97 0.02 -6.47
CA LEU A 118 13.58 1.31 -7.07
C LEU A 118 13.09 1.16 -8.53
N CYS A 119 13.77 0.32 -9.32
CA CYS A 119 13.36 0.01 -10.69
C CYS A 119 11.95 -0.62 -10.74
N LEU A 120 11.66 -1.57 -9.85
CA LEU A 120 10.35 -2.22 -9.75
C LEU A 120 9.23 -1.24 -9.42
N HIS A 121 9.44 -0.33 -8.46
CA HIS A 121 8.45 0.71 -8.12
C HIS A 121 8.24 1.70 -9.26
N MET A 122 9.29 2.01 -10.05
CA MET A 122 9.18 2.87 -11.24
C MET A 122 8.37 2.18 -12.36
N ILE A 123 8.57 0.88 -12.56
CA ILE A 123 7.77 0.08 -13.51
C ILE A 123 6.30 0.08 -13.07
N LEU A 124 6.04 -0.18 -11.78
CA LEU A 124 4.68 -0.17 -11.23
C LEU A 124 4.02 1.21 -11.40
N PHE A 125 4.77 2.30 -11.16
CA PHE A 125 4.30 3.65 -11.42
C PHE A 125 3.93 3.86 -12.90
N SER A 126 4.80 3.44 -13.82
CA SER A 126 4.57 3.57 -15.27
C SER A 126 3.31 2.81 -15.72
N ILE A 127 3.13 1.58 -15.23
CA ILE A 127 1.93 0.78 -15.51
C ILE A 127 0.67 1.48 -14.99
N ASN A 128 0.68 1.98 -13.74
CA ASN A 128 -0.49 2.66 -13.18
C ASN A 128 -0.79 3.99 -13.90
N ALA A 129 0.23 4.74 -14.32
CA ALA A 129 0.07 5.94 -15.12
C ALA A 129 -0.54 5.62 -16.50
N TRP A 130 -0.07 4.56 -17.16
CA TRP A 130 -0.65 4.06 -18.41
C TRP A 130 -2.12 3.65 -18.22
N VAL A 131 -2.42 2.86 -17.19
CA VAL A 131 -3.79 2.42 -16.87
C VAL A 131 -4.71 3.62 -16.66
N LEU A 132 -4.26 4.65 -15.93
CA LEU A 132 -5.04 5.87 -15.70
C LEU A 132 -5.38 6.57 -17.02
N ILE A 133 -4.40 6.74 -17.91
CA ILE A 133 -4.61 7.39 -19.22
C ILE A 133 -5.62 6.59 -20.05
N VAL A 134 -5.45 5.27 -20.15
CA VAL A 134 -6.35 4.40 -20.91
C VAL A 134 -7.76 4.37 -20.29
N ALA A 135 -7.88 4.42 -18.97
CA ALA A 135 -9.17 4.41 -18.27
C ALA A 135 -9.94 5.72 -18.50
N LEU A 136 -9.25 6.85 -18.43
CA LEU A 136 -9.83 8.15 -18.77
C LEU A 136 -10.27 8.19 -20.24
N PHE A 137 -9.45 7.65 -21.14
CA PHE A 137 -9.79 7.55 -22.56
C PHE A 137 -11.04 6.68 -22.81
N ALA A 138 -11.19 5.57 -22.08
CA ALA A 138 -12.38 4.71 -22.18
C ALA A 138 -13.66 5.40 -21.67
N MET A 139 -13.55 6.27 -20.66
CA MET A 139 -14.66 7.01 -20.07
C MET A 139 -15.17 8.16 -20.95
N LEU A 140 -14.30 8.78 -21.75
CA LEU A 140 -14.66 9.92 -22.59
C LEU A 140 -15.81 9.56 -23.58
N PRO A 141 -16.86 10.38 -23.68
CA PRO A 141 -18.00 10.11 -24.57
C PRO A 141 -17.66 10.34 -26.05
N MET A 142 -16.59 11.09 -26.36
CA MET A 142 -16.17 11.44 -27.72
C MET A 142 -15.41 10.32 -28.45
N VAL A 143 -15.02 9.25 -27.74
CA VAL A 143 -14.23 8.15 -28.32
C VAL A 143 -15.15 7.15 -29.00
N PRO A 144 -14.84 6.67 -30.22
CA PRO A 144 -15.67 5.70 -30.92
C PRO A 144 -15.78 4.39 -30.11
N LYS A 145 -16.97 3.76 -30.16
CA LYS A 145 -17.35 2.63 -29.30
C LYS A 145 -16.33 1.49 -29.31
N ASN A 146 -15.76 1.17 -30.47
CA ASN A 146 -14.78 0.08 -30.62
C ASN A 146 -13.46 0.38 -29.87
N LEU A 147 -12.98 1.62 -29.92
CA LEU A 147 -11.77 2.04 -29.21
C LEU A 147 -12.03 2.17 -27.71
N SER A 148 -13.17 2.75 -27.32
CA SER A 148 -13.58 2.83 -25.91
C SER A 148 -13.71 1.45 -25.26
N HIS A 149 -14.26 0.47 -25.98
CA HIS A 149 -14.36 -0.92 -25.51
C HIS A 149 -12.99 -1.61 -25.36
N ARG A 150 -12.09 -1.41 -26.32
CA ARG A 150 -10.71 -1.93 -26.24
C ARG A 150 -9.95 -1.28 -25.09
N ALA A 151 -10.05 0.04 -24.95
CA ALA A 151 -9.45 0.80 -23.85
C ALA A 151 -10.00 0.33 -22.50
N PHE A 152 -11.32 0.12 -22.38
CA PHE A 152 -11.94 -0.46 -21.18
C PHE A 152 -11.27 -1.79 -20.79
N ARG A 153 -11.21 -2.76 -21.72
CA ARG A 153 -10.58 -4.06 -21.44
C ARG A 153 -9.09 -3.94 -21.11
N LEU A 154 -8.36 -3.06 -21.80
CA LEU A 154 -6.94 -2.81 -21.55
C LEU A 154 -6.71 -2.19 -20.17
N SER A 155 -7.56 -1.27 -19.70
CA SER A 155 -7.46 -0.71 -18.36
C SER A 155 -7.62 -1.78 -17.28
N PHE A 156 -8.63 -2.64 -17.43
CA PHE A 156 -8.84 -3.74 -16.51
C PHE A 156 -7.67 -4.73 -16.52
N MET A 157 -7.22 -5.15 -17.70
CA MET A 157 -6.10 -6.07 -17.85
C MET A 157 -4.79 -5.49 -17.29
N GLY A 158 -4.50 -4.22 -17.57
CA GLY A 158 -3.35 -3.50 -17.02
C GLY A 158 -3.42 -3.37 -15.50
N THR A 159 -4.61 -3.15 -14.93
CA THR A 159 -4.80 -3.13 -13.47
C THR A 159 -4.63 -4.52 -12.86
N THR A 160 -5.09 -5.58 -13.51
CA THR A 160 -4.85 -6.97 -13.09
C THR A 160 -3.35 -7.27 -13.04
N PHE A 161 -2.58 -6.87 -14.06
CA PHE A 161 -1.12 -7.03 -14.04
C PHE A 161 -0.45 -6.16 -12.98
N SER A 162 -0.86 -4.90 -12.83
CA SER A 162 -0.34 -3.98 -11.80
C SER A 162 -0.56 -4.49 -10.38
N SER A 163 -1.77 -4.98 -10.08
CA SER A 163 -2.13 -5.55 -8.79
C SER A 163 -1.40 -6.87 -8.54
N LEU A 164 -1.32 -7.75 -9.53
CA LEU A 164 -0.53 -8.98 -9.44
C LEU A 164 0.95 -8.69 -9.17
N PHE A 165 1.53 -7.72 -9.88
CA PHE A 165 2.92 -7.31 -9.67
C PHE A 165 3.13 -6.72 -8.27
N SER A 166 2.18 -5.91 -7.80
CA SER A 166 2.19 -5.38 -6.43
C SER A 166 2.13 -6.48 -5.37
N LEU A 167 1.35 -7.54 -5.61
CA LEU A 167 1.27 -8.71 -4.74
C LEU A 167 2.59 -9.48 -4.69
N LEU A 168 3.21 -9.69 -5.86
CA LEU A 168 4.50 -10.37 -5.97
C LEU A 168 5.61 -9.63 -5.21
N ILE A 169 5.66 -8.29 -5.34
CA ILE A 169 6.62 -7.46 -4.61
C ILE A 169 6.36 -7.50 -3.10
N SER A 170 5.10 -7.44 -2.67
CA SER A 170 4.74 -7.30 -1.26
C SER A 170 4.80 -8.61 -0.48
N CYS A 171 4.44 -9.73 -1.11
CA CYS A 171 4.36 -11.04 -0.45
C CYS A 171 5.62 -11.89 -0.66
N GLY A 172 6.41 -11.63 -1.71
CA GLY A 172 7.57 -12.45 -2.06
C GLY A 172 7.20 -13.88 -2.50
N ALA A 173 8.20 -14.71 -2.76
CA ALA A 173 8.02 -16.14 -3.03
C ALA A 173 7.86 -16.92 -1.72
N PRO A 174 7.00 -17.96 -1.66
CA PRO A 174 6.87 -18.79 -0.48
C PRO A 174 8.22 -19.45 -0.16
N LYS A 175 8.75 -19.21 1.04
CA LYS A 175 10.05 -19.75 1.49
C LYS A 175 10.05 -21.28 1.62
N ALA A 176 8.89 -21.90 1.81
CA ALA A 176 8.70 -23.33 1.85
C ALA A 176 7.31 -23.68 1.28
N LEU A 177 7.22 -24.77 0.50
CA LEU A 177 5.96 -25.32 -0.03
C LEU A 177 5.26 -26.24 0.98
N ASP A 178 5.49 -26.01 2.27
CA ASP A 178 4.77 -26.71 3.32
C ASP A 178 3.32 -26.21 3.39
N MET A 179 2.36 -27.09 3.68
CA MET A 179 0.93 -26.76 3.64
C MET A 179 0.55 -25.68 4.66
N GLN A 180 1.17 -25.69 5.85
CA GLN A 180 0.97 -24.66 6.87
C GLN A 180 1.62 -23.33 6.50
N ALA A 181 2.84 -23.37 5.94
CA ALA A 181 3.51 -22.18 5.44
C ALA A 181 2.74 -21.53 4.28
N LEU A 182 2.13 -22.36 3.43
CA LEU A 182 1.30 -21.93 2.31
C LEU A 182 -0.01 -21.30 2.77
N GLU A 183 -0.66 -21.85 3.81
CA GLU A 183 -1.85 -21.23 4.41
C GLU A 183 -1.55 -19.82 4.93
N VAL A 184 -0.48 -19.66 5.72
CA VAL A 184 -0.06 -18.36 6.26
C VAL A 184 0.30 -17.39 5.13
N TYR A 185 0.96 -17.88 4.08
CA TYR A 185 1.25 -17.08 2.89
C TYR A 185 -0.02 -16.57 2.21
N PHE A 186 -1.00 -17.45 1.98
CA PHE A 186 -2.28 -17.04 1.39
C PHE A 186 -3.05 -16.07 2.28
N GLN A 187 -3.01 -16.22 3.60
CA GLN A 187 -3.60 -15.23 4.50
C GLN A 187 -2.96 -13.85 4.33
N SER A 188 -1.63 -13.80 4.20
CA SER A 188 -0.91 -12.54 3.92
C SER A 188 -1.27 -11.95 2.56
N VAL A 189 -1.38 -12.78 1.52
CA VAL A 189 -1.77 -12.34 0.16
C VAL A 189 -3.19 -11.77 0.18
N VAL A 190 -4.14 -12.54 0.75
CA VAL A 190 -5.56 -12.16 0.81
C VAL A 190 -5.73 -10.88 1.61
N ALA A 191 -4.94 -10.65 2.67
CA ALA A 191 -4.98 -9.46 3.52
C ALA A 191 -4.55 -8.13 2.83
N THR A 192 -4.03 -8.18 1.60
CA THR A 192 -3.63 -6.96 0.90
C THR A 192 -4.76 -6.28 0.11
N LYS A 193 -4.75 -4.94 0.08
CA LYS A 193 -5.64 -4.14 -0.79
C LYS A 193 -5.48 -4.53 -2.27
N ALA A 194 -4.26 -4.88 -2.70
CA ALA A 194 -3.97 -5.28 -4.08
C ALA A 194 -4.71 -6.56 -4.51
N PHE A 195 -4.91 -7.52 -3.60
CA PHE A 195 -5.64 -8.75 -3.90
C PHE A 195 -7.11 -8.48 -4.24
N VAL A 196 -7.76 -7.60 -3.48
CA VAL A 196 -9.17 -7.23 -3.75
C VAL A 196 -9.32 -6.57 -5.12
N TYR A 197 -8.42 -5.64 -5.48
CA TYR A 197 -8.43 -5.03 -6.81
C TYR A 197 -8.06 -6.02 -7.93
N PHE A 198 -7.18 -6.99 -7.66
CA PHE A 198 -6.87 -8.07 -8.59
C PHE A 198 -8.12 -8.90 -8.92
N ILE A 199 -8.86 -9.36 -7.91
CA ILE A 199 -10.11 -10.11 -8.12
C ILE A 199 -11.19 -9.24 -8.77
N TYR A 200 -11.32 -7.98 -8.36
CA TYR A 200 -12.21 -7.01 -9.01
C TYR A 200 -11.93 -6.90 -10.51
N CYS A 201 -10.68 -6.68 -10.88
CA CYS A 201 -10.33 -6.52 -12.28
C CYS A 201 -10.47 -7.82 -13.07
N LEU A 202 -10.06 -8.96 -12.50
CA LEU A 202 -10.21 -10.27 -13.11
C LEU A 202 -11.68 -10.59 -13.46
N THR A 203 -12.61 -10.23 -12.57
CA THR A 203 -14.05 -10.41 -12.75
C THR A 203 -14.56 -9.70 -14.01
N PHE A 204 -14.09 -8.48 -14.27
CA PHE A 204 -14.49 -7.72 -15.47
C PHE A 204 -13.71 -8.12 -16.73
N VAL A 205 -12.43 -8.48 -16.63
CA VAL A 205 -11.63 -8.98 -17.78
C VAL A 205 -12.24 -10.23 -18.38
N ALA A 206 -12.72 -11.15 -17.54
CA ALA A 206 -13.33 -12.40 -17.95
C ALA A 206 -14.72 -12.21 -18.60
N SER A 207 -15.31 -11.02 -18.49
CA SER A 207 -16.66 -10.74 -18.96
C SER A 207 -16.66 -9.86 -20.21
N ASN A 208 -17.66 -10.02 -21.07
CA ASN A 208 -17.89 -9.15 -22.24
C ASN A 208 -18.74 -7.90 -21.91
N LEU A 209 -19.13 -7.70 -20.64
CA LEU A 209 -20.01 -6.61 -20.25
C LEU A 209 -19.20 -5.32 -20.03
N CYS A 210 -19.46 -4.30 -20.83
CA CYS A 210 -18.79 -3.00 -20.74
C CYS A 210 -19.61 -2.00 -19.92
N LEU A 211 -19.40 -1.97 -18.60
CA LEU A 211 -19.96 -0.96 -17.71
C LEU A 211 -18.92 0.11 -17.43
N LYS A 212 -18.99 1.25 -18.13
CA LYS A 212 -18.03 2.35 -17.97
C LYS A 212 -17.84 2.79 -16.50
N PHE A 213 -18.91 2.79 -15.70
CA PHE A 213 -18.85 3.10 -14.26
C PHE A 213 -17.89 2.20 -13.46
N ALA A 214 -17.62 0.98 -13.94
CA ALA A 214 -16.67 0.06 -13.31
C ALA A 214 -15.22 0.58 -13.34
N LEU A 215 -14.90 1.56 -14.19
CA LEU A 215 -13.57 2.18 -14.24
C LEU A 215 -13.34 3.22 -13.14
N ILE A 216 -14.40 3.75 -12.51
CA ILE A 216 -14.25 4.82 -11.51
C ILE A 216 -13.40 4.36 -10.30
N PRO A 217 -13.65 3.17 -9.69
CA PRO A 217 -12.77 2.63 -8.65
C PRO A 217 -11.30 2.50 -9.07
N ILE A 218 -11.05 2.12 -10.32
CA ILE A 218 -9.70 1.97 -10.88
C ILE A 218 -9.03 3.34 -11.02
N ILE A 219 -9.76 4.34 -11.50
CA ILE A 219 -9.28 5.71 -11.62
C ILE A 219 -8.94 6.27 -10.23
N CYS A 220 -9.83 6.09 -9.24
CA CYS A 220 -9.57 6.50 -7.85
C CYS A 220 -8.31 5.81 -7.29
N GLY A 221 -8.18 4.50 -7.48
CA GLY A 221 -7.03 3.73 -6.99
C GLY A 221 -5.71 4.11 -7.65
N THR A 222 -5.69 4.28 -8.98
CA THR A 222 -4.49 4.66 -9.72
C THR A 222 -4.04 6.09 -9.42
N ILE A 223 -4.97 7.04 -9.30
CA ILE A 223 -4.66 8.41 -8.89
C ILE A 223 -4.00 8.44 -7.50
N GLU A 224 -4.51 7.64 -6.54
CA GLU A 224 -3.94 7.53 -5.20
C GLU A 224 -2.48 7.01 -5.25
N GLN A 225 -2.22 5.97 -6.03
CA GLN A 225 -0.89 5.37 -6.16
C GLN A 225 0.10 6.30 -6.86
N ILE A 226 -0.34 6.96 -7.94
CA ILE A 226 0.44 7.95 -8.69
C ILE A 226 0.82 9.13 -7.78
N ALA A 227 -0.14 9.71 -7.05
CA ALA A 227 0.12 10.84 -6.16
C ALA A 227 1.15 10.50 -5.08
N LYS A 228 1.02 9.34 -4.44
CA LYS A 228 1.97 8.84 -3.43
C LYS A 228 3.38 8.65 -4.02
N PHE A 229 3.49 8.08 -5.21
CA PHE A 229 4.77 7.86 -5.87
C PHE A 229 5.44 9.18 -6.28
N LEU A 230 4.69 10.11 -6.89
CA LEU A 230 5.23 11.40 -7.33
C LEU A 230 5.80 12.20 -6.16
N ARG A 231 5.06 12.25 -5.04
CA ARG A 231 5.50 12.96 -3.84
C ARG A 231 6.77 12.37 -3.24
N ARG A 232 6.88 11.04 -3.21
CA ARG A 232 8.06 10.32 -2.67
C ARG A 232 9.30 10.50 -3.56
N SER A 233 9.12 10.44 -4.88
CA SER A 233 10.25 10.36 -5.83
C SER A 233 10.73 11.72 -6.34
N PHE A 234 9.85 12.73 -6.42
CA PHE A 234 10.18 14.00 -7.09
C PHE A 234 9.91 15.28 -6.27
N PRO A 235 10.18 15.34 -4.95
CA PRO A 235 9.86 16.52 -4.14
C PRO A 235 10.60 17.80 -4.56
N ARG A 236 11.72 17.67 -5.30
CA ARG A 236 12.57 18.78 -5.75
C ARG A 236 12.40 19.13 -7.23
N SER A 237 11.59 18.38 -7.98
CA SER A 237 11.39 18.65 -9.41
C SER A 237 10.58 19.94 -9.62
N LEU A 238 11.07 20.81 -10.50
CA LEU A 238 10.37 22.07 -10.86
C LEU A 238 9.00 21.80 -11.48
N PHE A 239 8.86 20.73 -12.27
CA PHE A 239 7.58 20.33 -12.86
C PHE A 239 6.58 19.87 -11.79
N TYR A 240 7.05 19.10 -10.81
CA TYR A 240 6.22 18.66 -9.69
C TYR A 240 5.70 19.87 -8.90
N ARG A 241 6.59 20.80 -8.50
CA ARG A 241 6.21 22.01 -7.76
C ARG A 241 5.23 22.91 -8.52
N LYS A 242 5.44 23.10 -9.82
CA LYS A 242 4.63 24.02 -10.62
C LYS A 242 3.24 23.46 -10.96
N CYS A 243 3.13 22.17 -11.28
CA CYS A 243 1.90 21.60 -11.86
C CYS A 243 1.22 20.54 -10.98
N LEU A 244 1.99 19.69 -10.28
CA LEU A 244 1.46 18.46 -9.67
C LEU A 244 1.39 18.48 -8.15
N GLU A 245 2.07 19.42 -7.49
CA GLU A 245 2.09 19.55 -6.04
C GLU A 245 0.68 19.77 -5.47
N ARG A 246 -0.09 20.71 -6.03
CA ARG A 246 -1.47 20.99 -5.59
C ARG A 246 -2.42 19.80 -5.80
N PRO A 247 -2.50 19.18 -7.00
CA PRO A 247 -3.29 17.97 -7.20
C PRO A 247 -2.88 16.81 -6.29
N CYS A 248 -1.58 16.54 -6.13
CA CYS A 248 -1.11 15.43 -5.30
C CYS A 248 -1.45 15.66 -3.81
N ALA A 249 -1.27 16.89 -3.32
CA ALA A 249 -1.65 17.25 -1.95
C ALA A 249 -3.17 17.17 -1.72
N TRP A 250 -3.98 17.51 -2.74
CA TRP A 250 -5.42 17.33 -2.68
C TRP A 250 -5.82 15.84 -2.61
N VAL A 251 -5.23 15.00 -3.46
CA VAL A 251 -5.49 13.54 -3.44
C VAL A 251 -5.14 12.94 -2.09
N GLU A 252 -4.01 13.33 -1.51
CA GLU A 252 -3.56 12.78 -0.23
C GLU A 252 -4.43 13.22 0.95
N SER A 253 -4.88 14.48 0.95
CA SER A 253 -5.82 14.98 1.96
C SER A 253 -7.24 14.42 1.81
N ASN A 254 -7.61 13.91 0.63
CA ASN A 254 -8.95 13.38 0.32
C ASN A 254 -8.98 11.87 0.12
N THR A 255 -7.97 11.12 0.58
CA THR A 255 -7.91 9.65 0.43
C THR A 255 -9.15 8.92 0.97
N THR A 256 -9.71 9.40 2.08
CA THR A 256 -10.95 8.87 2.67
C THR A 256 -12.17 9.13 1.77
N THR A 257 -12.27 10.34 1.21
CA THR A 257 -13.33 10.72 0.25
C THR A 257 -13.25 9.88 -1.02
N LEU A 258 -12.05 9.68 -1.58
CA LEU A 258 -11.85 8.82 -2.76
C LEU A 258 -12.24 7.37 -2.46
N SER A 259 -11.86 6.84 -1.29
CA SER A 259 -12.21 5.48 -0.89
C SER A 259 -13.73 5.32 -0.69
N LEU A 260 -14.38 6.31 -0.07
CA LEU A 260 -15.84 6.31 0.08
C LEU A 260 -16.56 6.41 -1.27
N LEU A 261 -16.05 7.23 -2.19
CA LEU A 261 -16.57 7.32 -3.55
C LEU A 261 -16.44 5.98 -4.29
N SER A 262 -15.26 5.35 -4.22
CA SER A 262 -15.01 4.02 -4.80
C SER A 262 -16.02 3.01 -4.28
N SER A 263 -16.19 2.91 -2.96
CA SER A 263 -17.14 1.96 -2.34
C SER A 263 -18.59 2.24 -2.69
N ASN A 264 -19.01 3.50 -2.79
CA ASN A 264 -20.37 3.82 -3.25
C ASN A 264 -20.59 3.40 -4.71
N VAL A 265 -19.59 3.60 -5.57
CA VAL A 265 -19.66 3.18 -6.97
C VAL A 265 -19.65 1.66 -7.08
N GLU A 266 -18.83 0.95 -6.30
CA GLU A 266 -18.80 -0.52 -6.25
C GLU A 266 -20.17 -1.09 -5.85
N ILE A 267 -20.79 -0.53 -4.80
CA ILE A 267 -22.15 -0.93 -4.40
C ILE A 267 -23.17 -0.62 -5.51
N ALA A 268 -23.11 0.58 -6.09
CA ALA A 268 -24.00 0.98 -7.19
C ALA A 268 -23.84 0.07 -8.42
N LEU A 269 -22.62 -0.39 -8.70
CA LEU A 269 -22.32 -1.32 -9.77
C LEU A 269 -22.94 -2.69 -9.52
N GLY A 270 -22.98 -3.15 -8.26
CA GLY A 270 -23.68 -4.37 -7.86
C GLY A 270 -25.18 -4.32 -8.18
N PHE A 271 -25.82 -3.20 -7.87
CA PHE A 271 -27.22 -2.96 -8.26
C PHE A 271 -27.40 -2.83 -9.78
N LEU A 272 -26.47 -2.15 -10.46
CA LEU A 272 -26.51 -2.01 -11.91
C LEU A 272 -26.40 -3.37 -12.62
N LEU A 273 -25.61 -4.30 -12.06
CA LEU A 273 -25.53 -5.67 -12.56
C LEU A 273 -26.84 -6.43 -12.37
N ILE A 274 -27.52 -6.29 -11.22
CA ILE A 274 -28.88 -6.85 -11.04
C ILE A 274 -29.83 -6.29 -12.10
N ILE A 275 -29.83 -4.97 -12.31
CA ILE A 275 -30.68 -4.34 -13.34
C ILE A 275 -30.31 -4.87 -14.74
N SER A 276 -29.03 -5.09 -15.02
CA SER A 276 -28.57 -5.63 -16.30
C SER A 276 -29.05 -7.05 -16.60
N LEU A 277 -29.42 -7.84 -15.58
CA LEU A 277 -30.00 -9.17 -15.77
C LEU A 277 -31.38 -9.13 -16.44
N PHE A 278 -32.10 -8.01 -16.30
CA PHE A 278 -33.39 -7.78 -16.98
C PHE A 278 -33.21 -7.25 -18.40
N SER A 279 -31.96 -7.02 -18.84
CA SER A 279 -31.63 -6.60 -20.20
C SER A 279 -31.25 -7.79 -21.09
N TRP A 280 -31.13 -7.55 -22.39
CA TRP A 280 -30.69 -8.54 -23.38
C TRP A 280 -29.21 -8.95 -23.19
N GLN A 281 -28.41 -8.11 -22.52
CA GLN A 281 -26.99 -8.35 -22.20
C GLN A 281 -26.80 -9.05 -20.85
N ARG A 282 -27.65 -10.03 -20.53
CA ARG A 282 -27.65 -10.72 -19.23
C ARG A 282 -26.38 -11.54 -19.03
N ASN A 283 -25.70 -11.32 -17.91
CA ASN A 283 -24.56 -12.14 -17.48
C ASN A 283 -24.74 -12.56 -16.01
N PHE A 284 -25.39 -13.72 -15.83
CA PHE A 284 -25.66 -14.29 -14.49
C PHE A 284 -24.38 -14.62 -13.73
N VAL A 285 -23.38 -15.19 -14.41
CA VAL A 285 -22.11 -15.59 -13.79
C VAL A 285 -21.36 -14.36 -13.28
N LEU A 286 -21.26 -13.31 -14.09
CA LEU A 286 -20.64 -12.04 -13.68
C LEU A 286 -21.36 -11.43 -12.49
N THR A 287 -22.69 -11.38 -12.53
CA THR A 287 -23.48 -10.79 -11.44
C THR A 287 -23.27 -11.58 -10.15
N PHE A 288 -23.35 -12.91 -10.21
CA PHE A 288 -23.07 -13.75 -9.04
C PHE A 288 -21.65 -13.53 -8.51
N MET A 289 -20.62 -13.58 -9.37
CA MET A 289 -19.23 -13.41 -8.95
C MET A 289 -18.96 -12.03 -8.36
N TYR A 290 -19.53 -10.98 -8.96
CA TYR A 290 -19.42 -9.64 -8.44
C TYR A 290 -20.09 -9.47 -7.07
N TRP A 291 -21.25 -10.07 -6.85
CA TRP A 291 -21.92 -10.04 -5.55
C TRP A 291 -21.14 -10.80 -4.48
N GLN A 292 -20.45 -11.89 -4.83
CA GLN A 292 -19.52 -12.56 -3.90
C GLN A 292 -18.31 -11.68 -3.57
N LEU A 293 -17.75 -10.98 -4.57
CA LEU A 293 -16.68 -10.01 -4.34
C LEU A 293 -17.15 -8.86 -3.44
N LEU A 294 -18.34 -8.33 -3.65
CA LEU A 294 -18.89 -7.25 -2.86
C LEU A 294 -19.15 -7.70 -1.40
N ARG A 295 -19.54 -8.96 -1.20
CA ARG A 295 -19.62 -9.61 0.12
C ARG A 295 -18.23 -9.78 0.74
N LEU A 296 -17.20 -10.13 -0.04
CA LEU A 296 -15.81 -10.16 0.43
C LEU A 296 -15.36 -8.77 0.89
N MET A 297 -15.58 -7.73 0.08
CA MET A 297 -15.19 -6.34 0.39
C MET A 297 -15.89 -5.78 1.63
N TYR A 298 -17.10 -6.26 1.93
CA TYR A 298 -17.84 -5.92 3.15
C TYR A 298 -17.19 -6.45 4.43
N HIS A 299 -16.58 -7.63 4.39
CA HIS A 299 -15.93 -8.26 5.54
C HIS A 299 -14.43 -7.95 5.63
N PHE A 300 -13.83 -7.55 4.52
CA PHE A 300 -12.40 -7.41 4.40
C PHE A 300 -11.88 -6.15 5.13
N PRO A 301 -10.94 -6.26 6.09
CA PRO A 301 -10.60 -5.15 7.02
C PRO A 301 -10.26 -3.82 6.33
N MET A 302 -9.56 -3.88 5.19
CA MET A 302 -9.09 -2.69 4.49
C MET A 302 -10.19 -1.91 3.75
N THR A 303 -11.30 -2.57 3.42
CA THR A 303 -12.42 -1.99 2.66
C THR A 303 -13.75 -1.99 3.42
N ALA A 304 -13.84 -2.80 4.49
CA ALA A 304 -15.03 -3.05 5.27
C ALA A 304 -15.64 -1.75 5.81
N GLY A 305 -14.84 -0.87 6.41
CA GLY A 305 -15.36 0.38 6.98
C GLY A 305 -16.09 1.27 5.94
N TYR A 306 -15.54 1.38 4.73
CA TYR A 306 -16.15 2.17 3.66
C TYR A 306 -17.41 1.50 3.09
N HIS A 307 -17.37 0.19 2.89
CA HIS A 307 -18.51 -0.58 2.38
C HIS A 307 -19.65 -0.64 3.39
N GLN A 308 -19.37 -0.93 4.66
CA GLN A 308 -20.35 -0.93 5.74
C GLN A 308 -21.02 0.44 5.88
N SER A 309 -20.26 1.53 5.80
CA SER A 309 -20.80 2.89 5.77
C SER A 309 -21.72 3.13 4.57
N GLY A 310 -21.32 2.67 3.37
CA GLY A 310 -22.13 2.72 2.15
C GLY A 310 -23.45 1.96 2.29
N TRP A 311 -23.39 0.70 2.74
CA TRP A 311 -24.56 -0.15 2.99
C TRP A 311 -25.48 0.43 4.07
N ALA A 312 -24.94 0.98 5.15
CA ALA A 312 -25.73 1.63 6.19
C ALA A 312 -26.46 2.89 5.67
N LYS A 313 -25.86 3.65 4.75
CA LYS A 313 -26.53 4.79 4.08
C LYS A 313 -27.67 4.31 3.17
N VAL A 314 -27.46 3.22 2.42
CA VAL A 314 -28.50 2.62 1.59
C VAL A 314 -29.66 2.12 2.47
N GLY A 315 -29.37 1.34 3.51
CA GLY A 315 -30.37 0.82 4.43
C GLY A 315 -31.20 1.92 5.10
N ARG A 316 -30.56 2.99 5.59
CA ARG A 316 -31.28 4.15 6.17
C ARG A 316 -32.25 4.82 5.20
N LYS A 317 -31.89 4.87 3.90
CA LYS A 317 -32.77 5.45 2.88
C LYS A 317 -33.88 4.48 2.47
N VAL A 318 -33.57 3.20 2.28
CA VAL A 318 -34.47 2.21 1.67
C VAL A 318 -35.44 1.59 2.69
N ASN A 319 -35.00 1.32 3.92
CA ASN A 319 -35.81 0.63 4.94
C ASN A 319 -37.15 1.31 5.23
N PRO A 320 -37.24 2.66 5.34
CA PRO A 320 -38.53 3.34 5.52
C PRO A 320 -39.49 3.06 4.37
N PHE A 321 -39.03 3.09 3.11
CA PHE A 321 -39.88 2.83 1.94
C PHE A 321 -40.32 1.37 1.87
N VAL A 322 -39.41 0.41 2.12
CA VAL A 322 -39.76 -1.02 2.15
C VAL A 322 -40.81 -1.27 3.24
N SER A 323 -40.63 -0.65 4.41
CA SER A 323 -41.55 -0.80 5.53
C SER A 323 -42.95 -0.25 5.26
N ARG A 324 -43.05 0.80 4.44
CA ARG A 324 -44.31 1.50 4.13
C ARG A 324 -45.01 0.95 2.90
N PHE A 325 -44.28 0.62 1.83
CA PHE A 325 -44.85 0.29 0.52
C PHE A 325 -44.72 -1.19 0.15
N LEU A 326 -43.75 -1.92 0.71
CA LEU A 326 -43.44 -3.30 0.32
C LEU A 326 -43.24 -4.21 1.55
N PRO A 327 -44.22 -4.31 2.48
CA PRO A 327 -44.04 -5.06 3.72
C PRO A 327 -43.79 -6.57 3.49
N PHE A 328 -44.28 -7.12 2.38
CA PHE A 328 -44.04 -8.52 1.98
C PHE A 328 -42.57 -8.81 1.64
N LEU A 329 -41.75 -7.80 1.34
CA LEU A 329 -40.30 -7.98 1.10
C LEU A 329 -39.49 -8.03 2.41
N LYS A 330 -40.07 -7.70 3.56
CA LYS A 330 -39.33 -7.72 4.84
C LYS A 330 -38.71 -9.08 5.16
N PRO A 331 -39.43 -10.22 5.02
CA PRO A 331 -38.85 -11.53 5.33
C PRO A 331 -37.69 -11.89 4.40
N SER A 332 -37.84 -11.68 3.09
CA SER A 332 -36.80 -11.98 2.10
C SER A 332 -35.58 -11.06 2.25
N LEU A 333 -35.81 -9.77 2.52
CA LEU A 333 -34.74 -8.81 2.78
C LEU A 333 -33.96 -9.18 4.06
N SER A 334 -34.66 -9.55 5.14
CA SER A 334 -34.00 -10.00 6.38
C SER A 334 -33.22 -11.30 6.21
N ALA A 335 -33.65 -12.20 5.32
CA ALA A 335 -32.93 -13.41 4.99
C ALA A 335 -31.66 -13.09 4.18
N ALA A 336 -31.77 -12.19 3.19
CA ALA A 336 -30.64 -11.71 2.41
C ALA A 336 -29.61 -10.97 3.28
N GLU A 337 -30.05 -10.13 4.20
CA GLU A 337 -29.18 -9.42 5.17
C GLU A 337 -28.44 -10.41 6.07
N ARG A 338 -29.12 -11.44 6.60
CA ARG A 338 -28.47 -12.50 7.38
C ARG A 338 -27.45 -13.29 6.58
N TRP A 339 -27.73 -13.58 5.32
CA TRP A 339 -26.75 -14.21 4.41
C TRP A 339 -25.55 -13.30 4.16
N TRP A 340 -25.80 -11.99 4.00
CA TRP A 340 -24.77 -10.99 3.75
C TRP A 340 -23.80 -10.81 4.91
N ILE A 341 -24.31 -10.81 6.16
CA ILE A 341 -23.51 -10.57 7.38
C ILE A 341 -22.79 -11.85 7.85
N ARG A 342 -23.28 -13.02 7.48
CA ARG A 342 -22.61 -14.29 7.80
C ARG A 342 -21.27 -14.33 7.07
N ARG A 343 -20.17 -14.56 7.80
CA ARG A 343 -18.84 -14.78 7.21
C ARG A 343 -18.79 -16.10 6.45
#